data_AF-A0A9P5LI43-F1
#
_entry.id   AF-A0A9P5LI43-F1
#
_cell.length_a   1.000
_cell.length_b   1.000
_cell.length_c   1.000
_cell.angle_alpha   90.00
_cell.angle_beta   90.00
_cell.angle_gamma   90.00
#
_symmetry.space_group_name_H-M   'P 1'
#
loop_
_entity.id
_entity.type
_entity.pdbx_description
1 polymer ?
#
loop_
_entity_poly.entity_id
_entity_poly.type
_entity_poly.pdbx_seq_one_letter_code
_entity_poly.pdbx_strand_id
1 'polypeptide(L)'
;MARQRKEKSVKDIKLEQPDRSGPTEQTLLDMAQGKNLFAMADARQAELDREKNGDVALSPGAERFLEAALWTSTLAVIHFTFEVLVQHQYGMEIEWPSAWGRTARAFVLFLFVFYPLHPHEANPILIPGIPRKYQQGIRQGIFFIMSLTSGPYLVHISNKYGYLAVMKRAPPLGCLWLWSIVELDLLSGVLSLFITMVWAWQQGYAFA
;
A
#
# COMPACT_ATOMS: atom_id res chain seq x y z
N MET A 1 7.07 -55.43 -22.30
CA MET A 1 8.46 -55.39 -21.79
C MET A 1 9.07 -54.04 -22.15
N ALA A 2 9.38 -53.20 -21.15
CA ALA A 2 9.97 -51.89 -21.37
C ALA A 2 11.46 -52.05 -21.73
N ARG A 3 11.88 -51.49 -22.88
CA ARG A 3 13.30 -51.42 -23.25
C ARG A 3 13.99 -50.43 -22.31
N GLN A 4 14.79 -50.95 -21.37
CA GLN A 4 15.71 -50.12 -20.59
C GLN A 4 16.76 -49.54 -21.55
N ARG A 5 16.75 -48.21 -21.70
CA ARG A 5 17.77 -47.47 -22.45
C ARG A 5 19.07 -47.51 -21.65
N LYS A 6 20.13 -48.12 -22.22
CA LYS A 6 21.48 -48.05 -21.65
C LYS A 6 21.88 -46.59 -21.50
N GLU A 7 22.04 -46.12 -20.26
CA GLU A 7 22.65 -44.83 -19.97
C GLU A 7 24.15 -44.89 -20.28
N LYS A 8 24.65 -43.89 -21.02
CA LYS A 8 26.08 -43.79 -21.36
C LYS A 8 26.87 -43.35 -20.11
N SER A 9 27.99 -44.03 -19.87
CA SER A 9 28.95 -43.70 -18.81
C SER A 9 29.52 -42.29 -18.98
N VAL A 10 29.71 -41.57 -17.87
CA VAL A 10 30.22 -40.18 -17.82
C VAL A 10 31.54 -40.01 -18.60
N LYS A 11 32.34 -41.08 -18.73
CA LYS A 11 33.61 -41.07 -19.48
C LYS A 11 33.44 -41.01 -21.01
N ASP A 12 32.26 -41.37 -21.53
CA ASP A 12 31.95 -41.35 -22.97
C ASP A 12 31.26 -40.05 -23.43
N ILE A 13 31.01 -39.11 -22.51
CA ILE A 13 30.47 -37.80 -22.82
C ILE A 13 31.65 -36.88 -23.12
N LYS A 14 31.88 -36.62 -24.41
CA LYS A 14 32.91 -35.68 -24.86
C LYS A 14 32.54 -34.29 -24.34
N LEU A 15 33.31 -33.79 -23.37
CA LEU A 15 33.13 -32.47 -22.78
C LEU A 15 33.63 -31.40 -23.77
N GLU A 16 32.82 -31.10 -24.77
CA GLU A 16 33.05 -29.94 -25.64
C GLU A 16 32.40 -28.71 -25.00
N GLN A 17 33.18 -27.63 -24.89
CA GLN A 17 32.62 -26.36 -24.45
C GLN A 17 31.70 -25.83 -25.54
N PRO A 18 30.53 -25.27 -25.20
CA PRO A 18 29.66 -24.63 -26.17
C PRO A 18 30.46 -23.57 -26.93
N ASP A 19 30.38 -23.61 -28.26
CA ASP A 19 31.05 -22.62 -29.09
C ASP A 19 30.55 -21.21 -28.74
N ARG A 20 31.49 -20.32 -28.41
CA ARG A 20 31.23 -18.93 -28.00
C ARG A 20 31.49 -17.95 -29.15
N SER A 21 31.69 -18.46 -30.37
CA SER A 21 31.92 -17.68 -31.59
C SER A 21 30.75 -16.76 -31.99
N GLY A 22 29.62 -16.86 -31.31
CA GLY A 22 28.43 -16.04 -31.53
C GLY A 22 27.47 -16.68 -32.53
N PRO A 23 26.23 -16.17 -32.60
CA PRO A 23 25.19 -16.75 -33.45
C PRO A 23 25.55 -16.59 -34.93
N THR A 24 25.56 -17.70 -35.65
CA THR A 24 25.83 -17.74 -37.11
C THR A 24 24.59 -17.39 -37.94
N GLU A 25 23.40 -17.57 -37.36
CA GLU A 25 22.13 -17.21 -37.94
C GLU A 25 21.69 -15.81 -37.48
N GLN A 26 20.81 -15.18 -38.26
CA GLN A 26 20.27 -13.86 -37.92
C GLN A 26 19.67 -13.88 -36.53
N THR A 27 20.12 -12.98 -35.67
CA THR A 27 19.60 -12.92 -34.31
C THR A 27 18.19 -12.35 -34.31
N LEU A 28 17.43 -12.66 -33.26
CA LEU A 28 16.10 -12.06 -33.06
C LEU A 28 16.16 -10.53 -32.98
N LEU A 29 17.28 -9.99 -32.51
CA LEU A 29 17.55 -8.55 -32.51
C LEU A 29 17.72 -8.03 -33.95
N ASP A 30 18.50 -8.72 -34.79
CA ASP A 30 18.69 -8.34 -36.19
C ASP A 30 17.37 -8.40 -36.98
N MET A 31 16.55 -9.42 -36.73
CA MET A 31 15.22 -9.54 -37.34
C MET A 31 14.26 -8.44 -36.85
N ALA A 32 14.35 -8.07 -35.57
CA ALA A 32 13.57 -6.98 -34.99
C ALA A 32 13.97 -5.61 -35.59
N GLN A 33 15.27 -5.41 -35.78
CA GLN A 33 15.83 -4.21 -36.39
C GLN A 33 15.45 -4.12 -37.88
N GLY A 34 15.54 -5.24 -38.62
CA GLY A 34 15.18 -5.30 -40.05
C GLY A 34 13.68 -5.05 -40.32
N LYS A 35 12.81 -5.27 -39.33
CA LYS A 35 11.36 -5.00 -39.42
C LYS A 35 10.94 -3.68 -38.77
N ASN A 36 11.86 -2.85 -38.29
CA ASN A 36 11.58 -1.62 -37.54
C ASN A 36 10.61 -1.83 -36.35
N LEU A 37 10.66 -3.01 -35.72
CA LEU A 37 9.74 -3.38 -34.64
C LEU A 37 9.88 -2.47 -33.42
N PHE A 38 11.08 -1.96 -33.14
CA PHE A 38 11.32 -0.99 -32.06
C PHE A 38 10.64 0.34 -32.33
N ALA A 39 10.75 0.88 -33.55
CA ALA A 39 10.08 2.13 -33.93
C ALA A 39 8.54 1.99 -33.92
N MET A 40 8.01 0.82 -34.32
CA MET A 40 6.58 0.52 -34.20
C MET A 40 6.14 0.40 -32.74
N ALA A 41 6.96 -0.20 -31.87
CA ALA A 41 6.69 -0.28 -30.44
C ALA A 41 6.70 1.11 -29.80
N ASP A 42 7.68 1.95 -30.13
CA ASP A 42 7.77 3.34 -29.65
C ASP A 42 6.57 4.18 -30.13
N ALA A 43 6.17 4.03 -31.40
CA ALA A 43 4.99 4.70 -31.95
C ALA A 43 3.71 4.23 -31.28
N ARG A 44 3.56 2.91 -31.04
CA ARG A 44 2.41 2.35 -30.34
C ARG A 44 2.35 2.80 -28.89
N GLN A 45 3.50 2.89 -28.23
CA GLN A 45 3.60 3.41 -26.87
C GLN A 45 3.18 4.89 -26.81
N ALA A 46 3.63 5.70 -27.77
CA ALA A 46 3.22 7.10 -27.89
C ALA A 46 1.72 7.27 -28.20
N GLU A 47 1.13 6.36 -28.99
CA GLU A 47 -0.33 6.31 -29.21
C GLU A 47 -1.08 5.97 -27.92
N LEU A 48 -0.66 4.93 -27.20
CA LEU A 48 -1.27 4.54 -25.92
C LEU A 48 -1.14 5.66 -24.87
N ASP A 49 -0.01 6.37 -24.84
CA ASP A 49 0.21 7.52 -23.96
C ASP A 49 -0.70 8.70 -24.37
N ARG A 50 -0.94 8.90 -25.67
CA ARG A 50 -1.91 9.90 -26.16
C ARG A 50 -3.35 9.53 -25.85
N GLU A 51 -3.72 8.27 -26.00
CA GLU A 51 -5.05 7.73 -25.72
C GLU A 51 -5.35 7.80 -24.22
N LYS A 52 -4.39 7.39 -23.37
CA LYS A 52 -4.46 7.54 -21.91
C LYS A 52 -4.63 9.01 -21.47
N ASN A 53 -4.05 9.95 -22.22
CA ASN A 53 -4.20 11.39 -21.96
C ASN A 53 -5.42 12.02 -22.67
N GLY A 54 -6.12 11.29 -23.55
CA GLY A 54 -7.17 11.82 -24.42
C GLY A 54 -8.56 11.89 -23.77
N ASP A 55 -8.87 10.98 -22.85
CA ASP A 55 -10.22 10.82 -22.30
C ASP A 55 -10.47 11.67 -21.03
N VAL A 56 -10.09 12.95 -21.06
CA VAL A 56 -10.10 13.93 -19.95
C VAL A 56 -8.83 13.85 -19.09
N ALA A 57 -7.69 14.31 -19.63
CA ALA A 57 -6.52 14.63 -18.81
C ALA A 57 -6.86 15.74 -17.80
N LEU A 58 -7.16 15.34 -16.57
CA LEU A 58 -7.29 16.24 -15.44
C LEU A 58 -5.95 16.94 -15.18
N SER A 59 -5.98 18.14 -14.61
CA SER A 59 -4.73 18.75 -14.15
C SER A 59 -4.09 17.86 -13.06
N PRO A 60 -2.75 17.80 -12.94
CA PRO A 60 -2.10 16.95 -11.93
C PRO A 60 -2.60 17.19 -10.50
N GLY A 61 -2.98 18.44 -10.20
CA GLY A 61 -3.60 18.79 -8.92
C GLY A 61 -5.02 18.26 -8.76
N ALA A 62 -5.83 18.28 -9.82
CA ALA A 62 -7.18 17.72 -9.81
C ALA A 62 -7.16 16.20 -9.69
N GLU A 63 -6.26 15.52 -10.41
CA GLU A 63 -6.05 14.06 -10.29
C GLU A 63 -5.68 13.69 -8.85
N ARG A 64 -4.68 14.39 -8.27
CA ARG A 64 -4.29 14.17 -6.87
C ARG A 64 -5.42 14.41 -5.89
N PHE A 65 -6.19 15.49 -6.07
CA PHE A 65 -7.30 15.80 -5.19
C PHE A 65 -8.40 14.74 -5.26
N LEU A 66 -8.79 14.32 -6.47
CA LEU A 66 -9.84 13.32 -6.67
C LEU A 66 -9.41 11.95 -6.16
N GLU A 67 -8.17 11.54 -6.37
CA GLU A 67 -7.62 10.31 -5.80
C GLU A 67 -7.64 10.37 -4.27
N ALA A 68 -7.14 11.45 -3.67
CA ALA A 68 -7.15 11.62 -2.22
C ALA A 68 -8.59 11.58 -1.67
N ALA A 69 -9.52 12.28 -2.31
CA ALA A 69 -10.94 12.28 -1.94
C ALA A 69 -11.57 10.88 -2.04
N LEU A 70 -11.22 10.12 -3.08
CA LEU A 70 -11.72 8.76 -3.28
C LEU A 70 -11.23 7.84 -2.14
N TRP A 71 -9.93 7.83 -1.85
CA TRP A 71 -9.40 7.02 -0.75
C TRP A 71 -9.94 7.45 0.61
N THR A 72 -10.02 8.75 0.87
CA THR A 72 -10.53 9.24 2.16
C THR A 72 -12.03 9.00 2.31
N SER A 73 -12.78 8.91 1.22
CA SER A 73 -14.20 8.51 1.27
C SER A 73 -14.35 7.07 1.79
N THR A 74 -13.48 6.16 1.35
CA THR A 74 -13.45 4.77 1.84
C THR A 74 -13.10 4.73 3.31
N LEU A 75 -12.10 5.50 3.73
CA LEU A 75 -11.72 5.60 5.14
C LEU A 75 -12.82 6.22 6.01
N ALA A 76 -13.58 7.18 5.47
CA ALA A 76 -14.72 7.79 6.16
C ALA A 76 -15.88 6.80 6.34
N VAL A 77 -16.12 5.91 5.37
CA VAL A 77 -17.09 4.81 5.52
C VAL A 77 -16.66 3.88 6.65
N ILE A 78 -15.39 3.46 6.68
CA ILE A 78 -14.85 2.63 7.77
C ILE A 78 -14.98 3.34 9.12
N HIS A 79 -14.66 4.63 9.19
CA HIS A 79 -14.82 5.44 10.40
C HIS A 79 -16.28 5.47 10.87
N PHE A 80 -17.23 5.69 9.95
CA PHE A 80 -18.66 5.66 10.27
C PHE A 80 -19.10 4.29 10.78
N THR A 81 -18.62 3.21 10.16
CA THR A 81 -18.89 1.85 10.63
C THR A 81 -18.35 1.64 12.05
N PHE A 82 -17.12 2.06 12.34
CA PHE A 82 -16.56 1.97 13.70
C PHE A 82 -17.34 2.80 14.71
N GLU A 83 -17.79 4.01 14.37
CA GLU A 83 -18.67 4.82 15.21
C GLU A 83 -19.97 4.08 15.56
N VAL A 84 -20.64 3.50 14.56
CA VAL A 84 -21.88 2.73 14.76
C VAL A 84 -21.63 1.49 15.61
N LEU A 85 -20.59 0.71 15.29
CA LEU A 85 -20.27 -0.52 16.02
C LEU A 85 -19.94 -0.25 17.49
N VAL A 86 -19.13 0.79 17.75
CA VAL A 86 -18.71 1.12 19.11
C VAL A 86 -19.88 1.66 19.93
N GLN A 87 -20.79 2.45 19.37
CA GLN A 87 -22.01 2.87 20.07
C GLN A 87 -22.93 1.67 20.37
N HIS A 88 -23.09 0.77 19.40
CA HIS A 88 -23.88 -0.44 19.57
C HIS A 88 -23.28 -1.39 20.63
N GLN A 89 -21.94 -1.51 20.68
CA GLN A 89 -21.24 -2.32 21.69
C GLN A 89 -21.53 -1.85 23.13
N TYR A 90 -21.72 -0.55 23.34
CA TYR A 90 -22.01 0.02 24.65
C TYR A 90 -23.50 0.30 24.90
N GLY A 91 -24.39 -0.16 24.02
CA GLY A 91 -25.84 0.00 24.18
C GLY A 91 -26.32 1.45 24.15
N MET A 92 -25.58 2.34 23.48
CA MET A 92 -25.94 3.75 23.35
C MET A 92 -26.88 3.97 22.15
N GLU A 93 -27.88 4.82 22.31
CA GLU A 93 -28.72 5.25 21.19
C GLU A 93 -27.91 6.09 20.19
N ILE A 94 -28.09 5.78 18.90
CA ILE A 94 -27.35 6.44 17.83
C ILE A 94 -28.01 7.77 17.49
N GLU A 95 -27.35 8.86 17.84
CA GLU A 95 -27.70 10.19 17.35
C GLU A 95 -27.20 10.37 15.91
N TRP A 96 -28.02 9.97 14.92
CA TRP A 96 -27.65 10.00 13.50
C TRP A 96 -27.07 11.33 13.00
N PRO A 97 -27.63 12.51 13.32
CA PRO A 97 -27.06 13.79 12.87
C PRO A 97 -25.64 14.02 13.42
N SER A 98 -25.42 13.62 14.68
CA SER A 98 -24.14 13.73 15.36
C SER A 98 -23.11 12.79 14.74
N ALA A 99 -23.51 11.55 14.42
CA ALA A 99 -22.67 10.55 13.75
C ALA A 99 -22.23 10.99 12.35
N TRP A 100 -23.16 11.51 11.54
CA TRP A 100 -22.84 12.10 10.23
C TRP A 100 -21.90 13.30 10.36
N GLY A 101 -22.16 14.19 11.32
CA GLY A 101 -21.30 15.36 11.58
C GLY A 101 -19.89 14.98 12.05
N ARG A 102 -19.72 13.91 12.84
CA ARG A 102 -18.39 13.40 13.22
C ARG A 102 -17.68 12.75 12.03
N THR A 103 -18.40 12.00 11.21
CA THR A 103 -17.86 11.35 10.01
C THR A 103 -17.41 12.38 8.97
N ALA A 104 -18.20 13.43 8.73
CA ALA A 104 -17.81 14.52 7.83
C ALA A 104 -16.54 15.24 8.32
N ARG A 105 -16.43 15.49 9.63
CA ARG A 105 -15.21 16.04 10.24
C ARG A 105 -14.02 15.10 10.07
N ALA A 106 -14.21 13.80 10.30
CA ALA A 106 -13.17 12.80 10.10
C ALA A 106 -12.73 12.74 8.63
N PHE A 107 -13.66 12.78 7.67
CA PHE A 107 -13.35 12.83 6.24
C PHE A 107 -12.45 14.03 5.89
N VAL A 108 -12.78 15.24 6.37
CA VAL A 108 -11.97 16.43 6.10
C VAL A 108 -10.58 16.31 6.73
N LEU A 109 -10.49 15.83 7.97
CA LEU A 109 -9.21 15.63 8.65
C LEU A 109 -8.36 14.56 7.95
N PHE A 110 -8.96 13.43 7.57
CA PHE A 110 -8.27 12.39 6.83
C PHE A 110 -7.85 12.89 5.46
N LEU A 111 -8.68 13.65 4.73
CA LEU A 111 -8.30 14.24 3.46
C LEU A 111 -7.07 15.14 3.61
N PHE A 112 -7.03 15.98 4.65
CA PHE A 112 -5.91 16.85 4.93
C PHE A 112 -4.61 16.08 5.24
N VAL A 113 -4.68 14.97 5.98
CA VAL A 113 -3.49 14.16 6.33
C VAL A 113 -3.09 13.23 5.17
N PHE A 114 -4.06 12.70 4.42
CA PHE A 114 -3.86 11.77 3.31
C PHE A 114 -3.27 12.46 2.09
N TYR A 115 -3.73 13.67 1.77
CA TYR A 115 -3.29 14.45 0.61
C TYR A 115 -1.75 14.63 0.53
N PRO A 116 -1.02 14.92 1.61
CA PRO A 116 0.45 14.93 1.57
C PRO A 116 1.07 13.53 1.73
N LEU A 117 0.49 12.66 2.56
CA LEU A 117 1.18 11.47 3.08
C LEU A 117 0.97 10.19 2.26
N HIS A 118 -0.09 10.07 1.46
CA HIS A 118 -0.28 8.91 0.58
C HIS A 118 0.65 8.98 -0.65
N PRO A 119 1.35 7.91 -1.05
CA PRO A 119 2.18 7.92 -2.25
C PRO A 119 1.34 8.20 -3.49
N HIS A 120 1.89 9.00 -4.40
CA HIS A 120 1.25 9.27 -5.68
C HIS A 120 2.31 9.66 -6.70
N GLU A 121 2.14 9.22 -7.95
CA GLU A 121 3.11 9.43 -9.03
C GLU A 121 3.31 10.92 -9.32
N ALA A 122 2.24 11.73 -9.24
CA ALA A 122 2.34 13.17 -9.47
C ALA A 122 2.98 13.96 -8.30
N ASN A 123 3.14 13.36 -7.11
CA ASN A 123 3.82 14.03 -5.98
C ASN A 123 4.82 13.11 -5.24
N PRO A 124 6.01 12.88 -5.84
CA PRO A 124 7.04 12.02 -5.23
C PRO A 124 7.79 12.70 -4.08
N ILE A 125 7.54 13.99 -3.81
CA ILE A 125 8.30 14.79 -2.84
C ILE A 125 7.39 15.09 -1.65
N LEU A 126 7.57 14.35 -0.55
CA LEU A 126 6.88 14.59 0.72
C LEU A 126 7.48 15.79 1.45
N ILE A 127 8.81 15.81 1.58
CA ILE A 127 9.55 16.88 2.26
C ILE A 127 10.38 17.65 1.22
N PRO A 128 10.11 18.95 1.00
CA PRO A 128 10.94 19.78 0.14
C PRO A 128 12.40 19.79 0.62
N GLY A 129 13.35 19.58 -0.30
CA GLY A 129 14.78 19.62 0.01
C GLY A 129 15.46 18.27 0.31
N ILE A 130 14.71 17.17 0.45
CA ILE A 130 15.29 15.84 0.65
C ILE A 130 15.38 15.07 -0.69
N PRO A 131 16.52 14.42 -1.01
CA PRO A 131 16.66 13.59 -2.21
C PRO A 131 15.59 12.48 -2.31
N ARG A 132 15.09 12.23 -3.52
CA ARG A 132 14.01 11.25 -3.80
C ARG A 132 14.26 9.86 -3.22
N LYS A 133 15.53 9.41 -3.19
CA LYS A 133 15.92 8.11 -2.63
C LYS A 133 15.53 7.89 -1.16
N TYR A 134 15.46 8.96 -0.37
CA TYR A 134 15.12 8.86 1.05
C TYR A 134 13.62 9.10 1.32
N GLN A 135 12.88 9.67 0.36
CA GLN A 135 11.46 10.01 0.53
C GLN A 135 10.62 8.77 0.86
N GLN A 136 10.87 7.65 0.18
CA GLN A 136 10.17 6.39 0.45
C GLN A 136 10.47 5.86 1.86
N GLY A 137 11.75 5.82 2.25
CA GLY A 137 12.15 5.37 3.59
C GLY A 137 11.59 6.26 4.71
N ILE A 138 11.53 7.58 4.51
CA ILE A 138 10.91 8.52 5.45
C ILE A 138 9.41 8.25 5.55
N ARG A 139 8.71 8.07 4.43
CA ARG A 139 7.27 7.77 4.42
C ARG A 139 6.98 6.47 5.17
N GLN A 140 7.72 5.40 4.87
CA GLN A 140 7.64 4.12 5.58
C GLN A 140 7.92 4.30 7.09
N GLY A 141 8.93 5.10 7.45
CA GLY A 141 9.21 5.44 8.85
C GLY A 141 8.06 6.17 9.55
N ILE A 142 7.42 7.13 8.88
CA ILE A 142 6.25 7.86 9.42
C ILE A 142 5.09 6.89 9.67
N PHE A 143 4.75 6.04 8.69
CA PHE A 143 3.69 5.04 8.87
C PHE A 143 4.03 4.00 9.93
N PHE A 144 5.30 3.64 10.08
CA PHE A 144 5.75 2.72 11.12
C PHE A 144 5.55 3.33 12.51
N ILE A 145 5.95 4.60 12.71
CA ILE A 145 5.72 5.33 13.96
C ILE A 145 4.22 5.54 14.21
N MET A 146 3.45 5.87 13.18
CA MET A 146 1.99 6.01 13.26
C MET A 146 1.35 4.70 13.72
N SER A 147 1.77 3.56 13.16
CA SER A 147 1.30 2.23 13.59
C SER A 147 1.71 1.92 15.02
N LEU A 148 2.96 2.23 15.40
CA LEU A 148 3.50 1.93 16.73
C LEU A 148 2.89 2.80 17.85
N THR A 149 2.31 3.94 17.48
CA THR A 149 1.60 4.81 18.43
C THR A 149 0.11 4.51 18.44
N SER A 150 -0.55 4.51 17.28
CA SER A 150 -2.01 4.32 17.16
C SER A 150 -2.47 2.93 17.60
N GLY A 151 -1.76 1.86 17.23
CA GLY A 151 -2.12 0.49 17.57
C GLY A 151 -2.10 0.21 19.07
N PRO A 152 -0.94 0.31 19.73
CA PRO A 152 -0.84 0.16 21.19
C PRO A 152 -1.76 1.12 21.94
N TYR A 153 -1.90 2.37 21.49
CA TYR A 153 -2.80 3.32 22.14
C TYR A 153 -4.28 2.93 21.99
N LEU A 154 -4.71 2.42 20.84
CA LEU A 154 -6.05 1.90 20.65
C LEU A 154 -6.35 0.73 21.60
N VAL A 155 -5.40 -0.21 21.73
CA VAL A 155 -5.51 -1.32 22.68
C VAL A 155 -5.58 -0.79 24.12
N HIS A 156 -4.74 0.18 24.47
CA HIS A 156 -4.72 0.80 25.79
C HIS A 156 -6.06 1.44 26.15
N ILE A 157 -6.63 2.25 25.25
CA ILE A 157 -7.87 2.97 25.54
C ILE A 157 -9.05 2.00 25.70
N SER A 158 -9.11 0.95 24.88
CA SER A 158 -10.18 -0.04 24.92
C SER A 158 -10.16 -0.87 26.21
N ASN A 159 -9.01 -0.98 26.88
CA ASN A 159 -8.85 -1.77 28.11
C ASN A 159 -8.89 -0.92 29.40
N LYS A 160 -8.47 0.35 29.36
CA LYS A 160 -8.28 1.16 30.57
C LYS A 160 -9.27 2.31 30.74
N TYR A 161 -9.84 2.82 29.65
CA TYR A 161 -10.68 4.01 29.72
C TYR A 161 -12.16 3.65 29.77
N GLY A 162 -12.96 4.54 30.35
CA GLY A 162 -14.41 4.39 30.36
C GLY A 162 -15.01 4.50 28.95
N TYR A 163 -16.20 3.92 28.78
CA TYR A 163 -16.89 3.80 27.49
C TYR A 163 -16.98 5.12 26.71
N LEU A 164 -17.29 6.26 27.35
CA LEU A 164 -17.36 7.58 26.68
C LEU A 164 -16.05 7.98 26.00
N ALA A 165 -14.90 7.66 26.59
CA ALA A 165 -13.61 7.96 26.01
C ALA A 165 -13.30 7.02 24.83
N VAL A 166 -13.65 5.74 24.96
CA VAL A 166 -13.51 4.74 23.88
C VAL A 166 -14.36 5.14 22.68
N MET A 167 -15.64 5.47 22.88
CA MET A 167 -16.55 5.87 21.79
C MET A 167 -16.07 7.09 21.01
N LYS A 168 -15.39 8.04 21.67
CA LYS A 168 -14.90 9.26 21.01
C LYS A 168 -13.54 9.10 20.31
N ARG A 169 -12.69 8.17 20.78
CA ARG A 169 -11.28 8.07 20.34
C ARG A 169 -11.00 6.84 19.50
N ALA A 170 -11.67 5.73 19.77
CA ALA A 170 -11.39 4.45 19.10
C ALA A 170 -11.66 4.49 17.59
N PRO A 171 -12.77 5.06 17.08
CA PRO A 171 -13.04 5.06 15.64
C PRO A 171 -11.93 5.73 14.80
N PRO A 172 -11.50 6.98 15.07
CA PRO A 172 -10.43 7.60 14.28
C PRO A 172 -9.07 6.93 14.50
N LEU A 173 -8.77 6.44 15.71
CA LEU A 173 -7.52 5.72 15.97
C LEU A 173 -7.45 4.39 15.22
N GLY A 174 -8.57 3.65 15.13
CA GLY A 174 -8.68 2.43 14.35
C GLY A 174 -8.43 2.69 12.86
N CYS A 175 -9.01 3.76 12.31
CA CYS A 175 -8.76 4.17 10.92
C CYS A 175 -7.29 4.54 10.67
N LEU A 176 -6.67 5.32 11.56
CA LEU A 176 -5.25 5.69 11.44
C LEU A 176 -4.34 4.45 11.51
N TRP A 177 -4.63 3.54 12.42
CA TRP A 177 -3.85 2.31 12.55
C TRP A 177 -4.00 1.42 11.33
N LEU A 178 -5.23 1.18 10.86
CA LEU A 178 -5.49 0.41 9.65
C LEU A 178 -4.79 1.01 8.44
N TRP A 179 -4.93 2.31 8.23
CA TRP A 179 -4.27 3.01 7.11
C TRP A 179 -2.75 2.86 7.20
N SER A 180 -2.17 3.01 8.40
CA SER A 180 -0.73 2.84 8.59
C SER A 180 -0.23 1.43 8.24
N ILE A 181 -0.99 0.37 8.57
CA ILE A 181 -0.61 -1.01 8.23
C ILE A 181 -0.70 -1.25 6.72
N VAL A 182 -1.75 -0.75 6.07
CA VAL A 182 -1.98 -0.93 4.63
C VAL A 182 -0.88 -0.27 3.79
N GLU A 183 -0.31 0.82 4.29
CA GLU A 183 0.71 1.61 3.60
C GLU A 183 2.16 1.14 3.90
N LEU A 184 2.33 0.33 4.95
CA LEU A 184 3.62 -0.24 5.31
C LEU A 184 4.01 -1.39 4.37
N ASP A 185 5.30 -1.51 4.09
CA ASP A 185 5.85 -2.71 3.47
C ASP A 185 5.56 -3.94 4.35
N LEU A 186 5.33 -5.10 3.72
CA LEU A 186 4.87 -6.32 4.40
C LEU A 186 5.67 -6.66 5.66
N LEU A 187 7.00 -6.59 5.58
CA LEU A 187 7.87 -6.90 6.72
C LEU A 187 7.69 -5.90 7.87
N SER A 188 7.62 -4.61 7.56
CA SER A 188 7.43 -3.53 8.53
C SER A 188 6.03 -3.59 9.17
N GLY A 189 5.00 -3.90 8.38
CA GLY A 189 3.63 -4.08 8.89
C GLY A 189 3.50 -5.28 9.81
N VAL A 190 4.08 -6.43 9.44
CA VAL A 190 4.11 -7.62 10.33
C VAL A 190 4.88 -7.31 11.61
N LEU A 191 6.03 -6.62 11.50
CA LEU A 191 6.82 -6.22 12.66
C LEU A 191 6.05 -5.27 13.59
N SER A 192 5.35 -4.26 13.06
CA SER A 192 4.61 -3.30 13.87
C SER A 192 3.44 -3.96 14.62
N LEU A 193 2.73 -4.89 13.95
CA LEU A 193 1.68 -5.71 14.55
C LEU A 193 2.24 -6.62 15.66
N PHE A 194 3.37 -7.29 15.40
CA PHE A 194 4.04 -8.13 16.39
C PHE A 194 4.45 -7.32 17.63
N ILE A 195 5.04 -6.14 17.44
CA ILE A 195 5.40 -5.25 18.56
C ILE A 195 4.16 -4.84 19.35
N THR A 196 3.06 -4.48 18.67
CA THR A 196 1.79 -4.11 19.32
C THR A 196 1.24 -5.27 20.15
N MET A 197 1.30 -6.49 19.63
CA MET A 197 0.86 -7.71 20.33
C MET A 197 1.72 -8.01 21.56
N VAL A 198 3.05 -7.99 21.42
CA VAL A 198 3.98 -8.21 22.54
C VAL A 198 3.79 -7.14 23.62
N TRP A 199 3.64 -5.88 23.22
CA TRP A 199 3.37 -4.79 24.16
C TRP A 199 2.04 -5.00 24.90
N ALA A 200 0.97 -5.35 24.19
CA ALA A 200 -0.33 -5.63 24.81
C ALA A 200 -0.26 -6.77 25.82
N TRP A 201 0.52 -7.81 25.52
CA TRP A 201 0.76 -8.91 26.44
C TRP A 201 1.53 -8.46 27.69
N GLN A 202 2.60 -7.67 27.53
CA GLN A 202 3.36 -7.12 28.66
C GLN A 202 2.50 -6.24 29.59
N GLN A 203 1.53 -5.53 29.03
CA GLN A 203 0.58 -4.72 29.81
C GLN A 203 -0.53 -5.54 30.50
N GLY A 204 -0.57 -6.86 30.27
CA GLY A 204 -1.60 -7.74 30.82
C GLY A 204 -2.96 -7.57 30.17
N TYR A 205 -3.03 -7.04 28.95
CA TYR A 205 -4.27 -6.96 28.16
C TYR A 205 -4.58 -8.28 27.43
N ALA A 206 -3.63 -9.22 27.42
CA ALA A 206 -3.77 -10.48 26.71
C ALA A 206 -4.65 -11.48 27.50
N PHE A 207 -5.78 -11.83 26.87
CA PHE A 207 -6.60 -13.03 27.04
C PHE A 207 -6.93 -13.46 28.48
N ALA A 208 -7.96 -12.81 29.03
CA ALA A 208 -8.93 -13.48 29.90
C ALA A 208 -10.21 -13.74 29.09
#